data_AF-E0SRV9-F1
#
_entry.id   AF-E0SRV9-F1
#
_cell.length_a   1.000
_cell.length_b   1.000
_cell.length_c   1.000
_cell.angle_alpha   90.00
_cell.angle_beta   90.00
_cell.angle_gamma   90.00
#
_symmetry.space_group_name_H-M   'P 1'
#
loop_
_entity.id
_entity.type
_entity.pdbx_description
1 polymer ?
#
loop_
_entity_poly.entity_id
_entity_poly.type
_entity_poly.pdbx_seq_one_letter_code
_entity_poly.pdbx_strand_id
1 'polypeptide(L)'
;MYYKGHSMSKVIRRKKYRSYRPFIYIVAIAIVVIAIAISYNLYSSRYPSEILIALNQSIDVYKYYVDIVRLTDIGFYVPVTIAIGDDGKPIAVVRGEALDKNLWNNLLNSKFNGSIIVLTEQRSIITNSSVIDNISSTVIEICRLLNVTNPRGIAIMFGLSTCPHCANQRKFFYNNNIRYIFIELDKRDVIMRL
;
A
#
# COMPACT_ATOMS: atom_id res chain seq x y z
N MET A 1 -85.52 -3.95 55.62
CA MET A 1 -84.45 -3.42 56.49
C MET A 1 -83.18 -3.29 55.67
N TYR A 2 -82.69 -2.07 55.54
CA TYR A 2 -81.44 -1.69 54.88
C TYR A 2 -80.23 -2.24 55.65
N TYR A 3 -79.25 -2.83 54.97
CA TYR A 3 -77.84 -2.67 55.35
C TYR A 3 -76.92 -2.53 54.14
N LYS A 4 -76.14 -1.46 54.23
CA LYS A 4 -75.18 -0.83 53.32
C LYS A 4 -73.79 -1.28 53.82
N GLY A 5 -72.85 -1.64 52.95
CA GLY A 5 -71.56 -2.21 53.41
C GLY A 5 -70.39 -2.11 52.44
N HIS A 6 -69.94 -0.88 52.21
CA HIS A 6 -68.59 -0.42 51.81
C HIS A 6 -67.61 -1.37 51.08
N SER A 7 -67.37 -1.06 49.79
CA SER A 7 -66.16 -1.45 49.06
C SER A 7 -65.02 -0.47 49.35
N MET A 8 -63.91 -0.96 49.92
CA MET A 8 -62.67 -0.19 50.09
C MET A 8 -61.84 -0.24 48.81
N SER A 9 -61.84 0.85 48.05
CA SER A 9 -60.89 1.07 46.96
C SER A 9 -59.52 1.46 47.52
N LYS A 10 -58.55 0.54 47.43
CA LYS A 10 -57.14 0.82 47.74
C LYS A 10 -56.58 1.81 46.73
N VAL A 11 -56.33 3.05 47.17
CA VAL A 11 -55.60 4.07 46.41
C VAL A 11 -54.13 3.67 46.34
N ILE A 12 -53.72 3.00 45.27
CA ILE A 12 -52.31 2.71 44.97
C ILE A 12 -51.68 3.99 44.41
N ARG A 13 -50.96 4.74 45.25
CA ARG A 13 -50.09 5.84 44.81
C ARG A 13 -48.92 5.25 44.01
N ARG A 14 -49.01 5.29 42.68
CA ARG A 14 -47.91 4.93 41.77
C ARG A 14 -46.77 5.95 41.97
N LYS A 15 -45.67 5.53 42.60
CA LYS A 15 -44.43 6.32 42.65
C LYS A 15 -43.94 6.55 41.22
N LYS A 16 -43.82 7.81 40.82
CA LYS A 16 -43.34 8.24 39.51
C LYS A 16 -41.83 7.98 39.44
N TYR A 17 -41.44 6.78 39.02
CA TYR A 17 -40.03 6.46 38.74
C TYR A 17 -39.54 7.37 37.61
N ARG A 18 -38.68 8.35 37.93
CA ARG A 18 -37.94 9.11 36.92
C ARG A 18 -37.11 8.10 36.13
N SER A 19 -37.39 8.00 34.84
CA SER A 19 -36.71 7.08 33.93
C SER A 19 -35.24 7.47 33.81
N TYR A 20 -34.37 6.77 34.55
CA TYR A 20 -32.90 6.92 34.51
C TYR A 20 -32.26 6.36 33.22
N ARG A 21 -33.08 5.97 32.23
CA ARG A 21 -32.62 5.38 30.96
C ARG A 21 -31.57 6.22 30.21
N PRO A 22 -31.66 7.57 30.07
CA PRO A 22 -30.66 8.31 29.28
C PRO A 22 -29.27 8.29 29.93
N PHE A 23 -29.19 8.20 31.26
CA PHE A 23 -27.91 8.18 31.97
C PHE A 23 -27.14 6.87 31.74
N ILE A 24 -27.86 5.74 31.64
CA ILE A 24 -27.27 4.42 31.39
C ILE A 24 -26.64 4.36 30.00
N TYR A 25 -27.28 4.95 28.98
CA TYR A 25 -26.73 4.98 27.62
C TYR A 25 -25.45 5.80 27.51
N ILE A 26 -25.39 6.96 28.17
CA ILE A 26 -24.19 7.82 28.15
C ILE A 26 -23.00 7.09 28.79
N VAL A 27 -23.22 6.41 29.92
CA VAL A 27 -22.18 5.63 30.59
C VAL A 27 -21.71 4.45 29.74
N ALA A 28 -22.63 3.74 29.07
CA ALA A 28 -22.27 2.64 28.19
C ALA A 28 -21.41 3.09 27.00
N ILE A 29 -21.75 4.22 26.37
CA ILE A 29 -20.97 4.78 25.26
C ILE A 29 -19.57 5.20 25.75
N ALA A 30 -19.48 5.85 26.91
CA ALA A 30 -18.19 6.25 27.48
C ALA A 30 -17.29 5.04 27.76
N ILE A 31 -17.84 3.94 28.28
CA ILE A 31 -17.07 2.71 28.53
C ILE A 31 -16.54 2.10 27.22
N VAL A 32 -17.34 2.07 26.16
CA VAL A 32 -16.90 1.55 24.85
C VAL A 32 -15.79 2.42 24.26
N VAL A 33 -15.92 3.74 24.32
CA VAL A 33 -14.88 4.66 23.84
C VAL A 33 -13.59 4.50 24.63
N ILE A 34 -13.67 4.37 25.96
CA ILE A 34 -12.50 4.12 26.81
C ILE A 34 -11.87 2.76 26.48
N ALA A 35 -12.67 1.71 26.26
CA ALA A 35 -12.16 0.39 25.89
C ALA A 35 -11.45 0.40 24.54
N ILE A 36 -11.97 1.13 23.54
CA ILE A 36 -11.32 1.34 22.24
C ILE A 36 -10.02 2.11 22.42
N ALA A 37 -10.02 3.20 23.20
CA ALA A 37 -8.83 4.01 23.44
C ALA A 37 -7.73 3.24 24.18
N ILE A 38 -8.09 2.44 25.20
CA ILE A 38 -7.16 1.55 25.91
C ILE A 38 -6.63 0.48 24.97
N SER A 39 -7.49 -0.14 24.16
CA SER A 39 -7.05 -1.15 23.17
C SER A 39 -6.07 -0.55 22.16
N TYR A 40 -6.34 0.66 21.68
CA TYR A 40 -5.45 1.39 20.77
C TYR A 40 -4.12 1.74 21.44
N ASN A 41 -4.14 2.21 22.69
CA ASN A 41 -2.94 2.59 23.42
C ASN A 41 -2.08 1.38 23.82
N LEU A 42 -2.72 0.28 24.26
CA LEU A 42 -2.04 -0.99 24.53
C LEU A 42 -1.44 -1.58 23.25
N TYR A 43 -2.16 -1.49 22.12
CA TYR A 43 -1.64 -1.90 20.81
C TYR A 43 -0.43 -1.04 20.41
N SER A 44 -0.53 0.28 20.52
CA SER A 44 0.55 1.23 20.24
C SER A 44 1.79 1.00 21.13
N SER A 45 1.60 0.68 22.41
CA SER A 45 2.70 0.42 23.35
C SER A 45 3.42 -0.90 23.13
N ARG A 46 2.79 -1.85 22.42
CA ARG A 46 3.30 -3.21 22.22
C ARG A 46 4.12 -3.35 20.94
N TYR A 47 3.97 -2.44 19.98
CA TYR A 47 4.79 -2.41 18.78
C TYR A 47 5.80 -1.27 18.88
N PRO A 48 7.11 -1.54 18.82
CA PRO A 48 8.11 -0.48 18.67
C PRO A 48 7.74 0.38 17.46
N SER A 49 7.98 1.69 17.56
CA SER A 49 7.74 2.66 16.48
C SER A 49 8.31 2.22 15.13
N GLU A 50 9.38 1.43 15.15
CA GLU A 50 10.01 0.78 14.00
C GLU A 50 9.06 -0.13 13.21
N ILE A 51 8.20 -0.91 13.87
CA ILE A 51 7.24 -1.81 13.21
C ILE A 51 6.13 -1.01 12.53
N LEU A 52 5.67 0.07 13.16
CA LEU A 52 4.65 0.94 12.56
C LEU A 52 5.19 1.66 11.31
N ILE A 53 6.46 2.07 11.33
CA ILE A 53 7.16 2.67 10.19
C ILE A 53 7.28 1.65 9.05
N ALA A 54 7.72 0.43 9.33
CA ALA A 54 7.84 -0.63 8.33
C ALA A 54 6.50 -1.00 7.69
N LEU A 55 5.42 -1.09 8.48
CA LEU A 55 4.08 -1.35 7.98
C LEU A 55 3.57 -0.22 7.06
N ASN A 56 3.75 1.04 7.46
CA ASN A 56 3.34 2.18 6.63
C ASN A 56 4.14 2.22 5.30
N GLN A 57 5.45 1.96 5.36
CA GLN A 57 6.28 1.87 4.16
C GLN A 57 5.81 0.76 3.20
N SER A 58 5.40 -0.40 3.72
CA SER A 58 4.87 -1.50 2.89
C SER A 58 3.57 -1.11 2.16
N ILE A 59 2.67 -0.38 2.83
CA ILE A 59 1.39 0.09 2.26
C ILE A 59 1.64 1.09 1.13
N ASP A 60 2.57 2.04 1.34
CA ASP A 60 2.89 3.06 0.34
C ASP A 60 3.50 2.43 -0.91
N VAL A 61 4.43 1.48 -0.75
CA VAL A 61 5.08 0.79 -1.88
C VAL A 61 4.07 -0.01 -2.71
N TYR A 62 3.14 -0.72 -2.07
CA TYR A 62 2.07 -1.43 -2.79
C TYR A 62 1.17 -0.45 -3.55
N LYS A 63 0.82 0.69 -2.95
CA LYS A 63 0.05 1.75 -3.61
C LYS A 63 0.76 2.26 -4.86
N TYR A 64 2.07 2.52 -4.80
CA TYR A 64 2.82 2.96 -5.99
C TYR A 64 2.87 1.90 -7.09
N TYR A 65 2.98 0.62 -6.73
CA TYR A 65 2.86 -0.46 -7.70
C TYR A 65 1.49 -0.43 -8.41
N VAL A 66 0.40 -0.28 -7.66
CA VAL A 66 -0.96 -0.17 -8.22
C VAL A 66 -1.09 1.04 -9.14
N ASP A 67 -0.53 2.20 -8.74
CA ASP A 67 -0.55 3.41 -9.54
C ASP A 67 0.20 3.23 -10.87
N ILE A 68 1.38 2.61 -10.85
CA ILE A 68 2.14 2.31 -12.08
C ILE A 68 1.36 1.37 -12.99
N VAL A 69 0.79 0.29 -12.45
CA VAL A 69 -0.01 -0.66 -13.24
C VAL A 69 -1.20 0.02 -13.90
N ARG A 70 -1.91 0.90 -13.16
CA ARG A 70 -3.05 1.65 -13.67
C ARG A 70 -2.65 2.68 -14.71
N LEU A 71 -1.58 3.44 -14.48
CA LEU A 71 -1.12 4.50 -15.39
C LEU A 71 -0.59 3.95 -16.71
N THR A 72 -0.11 2.70 -16.71
CA THR A 72 0.46 2.05 -17.89
C THR A 72 -0.47 1.06 -18.58
N ASP A 73 -1.64 0.78 -17.99
CA ASP A 73 -2.64 -0.17 -18.48
C ASP A 73 -2.06 -1.58 -18.78
N ILE A 74 -1.05 -2.00 -18.01
CA ILE A 74 -0.38 -3.30 -18.22
C ILE A 74 -1.10 -4.48 -17.58
N GLY A 75 -2.11 -4.20 -16.75
CA GLY A 75 -2.79 -5.19 -15.90
C GLY A 75 -1.95 -5.65 -14.70
N PHE A 76 -2.61 -6.22 -13.69
CA PHE A 76 -1.92 -6.75 -12.52
C PHE A 76 -1.10 -7.99 -12.90
N TYR A 77 0.22 -7.85 -12.84
CA TYR A 77 1.17 -8.89 -13.20
C TYR A 77 2.43 -8.79 -12.34
N VAL A 78 3.14 -9.90 -12.20
CA VAL A 78 4.46 -9.95 -11.55
C VAL A 78 5.42 -10.85 -12.35
N PRO A 79 6.68 -10.44 -12.58
CA PRO A 79 7.24 -9.16 -12.15
C PRO A 79 6.75 -7.97 -13.00
N VAL A 80 6.83 -6.77 -12.43
CA VAL A 80 6.77 -5.50 -13.17
C VAL A 80 8.06 -4.76 -12.85
N THR A 81 8.76 -4.30 -13.87
CA THR A 81 10.06 -3.64 -13.72
C THR A 81 10.06 -2.27 -14.36
N ILE A 82 10.45 -1.25 -13.61
CA ILE A 82 10.66 0.10 -14.12
C ILE A 82 12.14 0.25 -14.43
N ALA A 83 12.47 0.60 -15.68
CA ALA A 83 13.84 0.93 -16.08
C ALA A 83 14.06 2.44 -15.91
N ILE A 84 15.08 2.81 -15.15
CA ILE A 84 15.49 4.20 -14.95
C ILE A 84 16.78 4.44 -15.75
N GLY A 85 16.73 5.47 -16.60
CA GLY A 85 17.79 5.84 -17.53
C GLY A 85 19.03 6.41 -16.85
N ASP A 86 20.04 6.75 -17.65
CA ASP A 86 21.31 7.32 -17.18
C ASP A 86 21.14 8.74 -16.59
N ASP A 87 20.04 9.42 -16.93
CA ASP A 87 19.64 10.72 -16.40
C ASP A 87 18.79 10.63 -15.13
N GLY A 88 18.45 9.41 -14.68
CA GLY A 88 17.68 9.17 -13.46
C GLY A 88 16.17 9.26 -13.65
N LYS A 89 15.67 9.29 -14.89
CA LYS A 89 14.23 9.34 -15.20
C LYS A 89 13.70 7.99 -15.67
N PRO A 90 12.40 7.69 -15.48
CA PRO A 90 11.81 6.45 -15.97
C PRO A 90 11.77 6.43 -17.50
N ILE A 91 12.33 5.39 -18.10
CA ILE A 91 12.39 5.20 -19.56
C ILE A 91 11.38 4.14 -20.01
N ALA A 92 11.20 3.09 -19.20
CA ALA A 92 10.32 2.00 -19.55
C ALA A 92 9.66 1.34 -18.34
N VAL A 93 8.51 0.73 -18.60
CA VAL A 93 7.84 -0.21 -17.69
C VAL A 93 7.72 -1.54 -18.42
N VAL A 94 8.28 -2.58 -17.85
CA VAL A 94 8.37 -3.92 -18.42
C VAL A 94 7.52 -4.87 -17.59
N ARG A 95 6.52 -5.46 -18.23
CA ARG A 95 5.69 -6.53 -17.66
C ARG A 95 6.34 -7.87 -17.94
N GLY A 96 6.52 -8.64 -16.89
CA GLY A 96 7.02 -10.01 -16.94
C GLY A 96 8.51 -10.13 -17.08
N GLU A 97 8.92 -11.33 -17.44
CA GLU A 97 10.32 -11.74 -17.54
C GLU A 97 10.90 -11.27 -18.88
N ALA A 98 12.03 -10.56 -18.83
CA ALA A 98 12.77 -10.09 -20.00
C ALA A 98 14.25 -10.47 -19.83
N LEU A 99 14.65 -11.53 -20.53
CA LEU A 99 15.99 -12.13 -20.45
C LEU A 99 16.94 -11.68 -21.57
N ASP A 100 16.75 -10.47 -22.09
CA ASP A 100 17.61 -9.90 -23.12
C ASP A 100 18.55 -8.85 -22.52
N LYS A 101 19.85 -9.16 -22.48
CA LYS A 101 20.86 -8.26 -21.92
C LYS A 101 20.98 -6.95 -22.70
N ASN A 102 20.88 -7.02 -24.02
CA ASN A 102 21.01 -5.85 -24.88
C ASN A 102 19.83 -4.91 -24.68
N LEU A 103 18.63 -5.45 -24.51
CA LEU A 103 17.45 -4.67 -24.14
C LEU A 103 17.71 -3.85 -22.86
N TRP A 104 18.13 -4.50 -21.77
CA TRP A 104 18.38 -3.80 -20.51
C TRP A 104 19.51 -2.79 -20.58
N ASN A 105 20.61 -3.14 -21.27
CA ASN A 105 21.71 -2.20 -21.49
C ASN A 105 21.24 -0.96 -22.27
N ASN A 106 20.40 -1.14 -23.29
CA ASN A 106 19.86 -0.02 -24.04
C ASN A 106 18.94 0.84 -23.16
N LEU A 107 18.02 0.24 -22.40
CA LEU A 107 17.10 0.97 -21.53
C LEU A 107 17.82 1.75 -20.43
N LEU A 108 18.77 1.13 -19.74
CA LEU A 108 19.43 1.71 -18.56
C LEU A 108 20.52 2.73 -18.90
N ASN A 109 21.05 2.71 -20.14
CA ASN A 109 22.00 3.71 -20.64
C ASN A 109 21.31 4.80 -21.50
N SER A 110 19.99 4.74 -21.65
CA SER A 110 19.23 5.75 -22.41
C SER A 110 18.88 6.95 -21.54
N LYS A 111 18.78 8.11 -22.20
CA LYS A 111 18.21 9.35 -21.65
C LYS A 111 16.73 9.42 -21.91
N PHE A 112 15.99 10.08 -21.01
CA PHE A 112 14.57 10.31 -21.21
C PHE A 112 14.32 11.23 -22.39
N ASN A 113 13.47 10.79 -23.30
CA ASN A 113 13.17 11.48 -24.56
C ASN A 113 11.76 12.10 -24.60
N GLY A 114 11.07 12.19 -23.47
CA GLY A 114 9.67 12.65 -23.42
C GLY A 114 8.63 11.55 -23.58
N SER A 115 9.03 10.27 -23.56
CA SER A 115 8.11 9.13 -23.64
C SER A 115 8.53 8.00 -22.72
N ILE A 116 7.56 7.17 -22.31
CA ILE A 116 7.81 5.94 -21.54
C ILE A 116 7.40 4.75 -22.39
N ILE A 117 8.33 3.82 -22.58
CA ILE A 117 8.09 2.58 -23.33
C ILE A 117 7.41 1.58 -22.39
N VAL A 118 6.29 1.02 -22.82
CA VAL A 118 5.63 -0.06 -22.08
C VAL A 118 5.84 -1.36 -22.85
N LEU A 119 6.54 -2.30 -22.23
CA LEU A 119 6.88 -3.59 -22.80
C LEU A 119 6.04 -4.68 -22.14
N THR A 120 5.07 -5.20 -22.87
CA THR A 120 4.26 -6.37 -22.49
C THR A 120 4.49 -7.49 -23.51
N GLU A 121 3.46 -8.25 -23.87
CA GLU A 121 3.45 -9.07 -25.09
C GLU A 121 3.54 -8.19 -26.36
N GLN A 122 3.03 -6.95 -26.25
CA GLN A 122 3.14 -5.93 -27.27
C GLN A 122 3.88 -4.70 -26.74
N ARG A 123 4.58 -4.01 -27.64
CA ARG A 123 5.25 -2.75 -27.33
C ARG A 123 4.27 -1.60 -27.54
N SER A 124 4.06 -0.80 -26.50
CA SER A 124 3.35 0.48 -26.57
C SER A 124 4.22 1.63 -26.06
N ILE A 125 3.83 2.86 -26.39
CA ILE A 125 4.58 4.07 -26.01
C ILE A 125 3.59 5.05 -25.40
N ILE A 126 3.87 5.51 -24.19
CA ILE A 126 3.13 6.57 -23.51
C ILE A 126 3.80 7.90 -23.86
N THR A 127 3.04 8.80 -24.48
CA THR A 127 3.45 10.16 -24.83
C THR A 127 2.62 11.25 -24.14
N ASN A 128 1.59 10.86 -23.38
CA ASN A 128 0.76 11.81 -22.63
C ASN A 128 1.57 12.39 -21.46
N SER A 129 1.80 13.71 -21.47
CA SER A 129 2.63 14.40 -20.46
C SER A 129 2.09 14.23 -19.04
N SER A 130 0.78 14.32 -18.83
CA SER A 130 0.17 14.15 -17.51
C SER A 130 0.43 12.75 -16.94
N VAL A 131 0.32 11.70 -17.76
CA VAL A 131 0.62 10.33 -17.36
C VAL A 131 2.10 10.16 -17.04
N ILE A 132 2.98 10.72 -17.87
CA ILE A 132 4.44 10.71 -17.68
C ILE A 132 4.85 11.40 -16.38
N ASP A 133 4.27 12.56 -16.09
CA ASP A 133 4.55 13.33 -14.88
C ASP A 133 4.11 12.56 -13.63
N ASN A 134 2.97 11.87 -13.69
CA ASN A 134 2.47 11.02 -12.62
C ASN A 134 3.38 9.80 -12.38
N ILE A 135 3.82 9.13 -13.46
CA ILE A 135 4.77 8.01 -13.36
C ILE A 135 6.10 8.49 -12.77
N SER A 136 6.62 9.61 -13.26
CA SER A 136 7.89 10.19 -12.80
C SER A 136 7.83 10.57 -11.32
N SER A 137 6.74 11.22 -10.90
CA SER A 137 6.51 11.57 -9.49
C SER A 137 6.42 10.32 -8.60
N THR A 138 5.74 9.28 -9.09
CA THR A 138 5.65 7.98 -8.40
C THR A 138 7.02 7.33 -8.22
N VAL A 139 7.86 7.33 -9.27
CA VAL A 139 9.22 6.75 -9.23
C VAL A 139 10.13 7.52 -8.27
N ILE A 140 10.06 8.86 -8.25
CA ILE A 140 10.81 9.69 -7.30
C ILE A 140 10.45 9.30 -5.87
N GLU A 141 9.17 9.12 -5.60
CA GLU A 141 8.69 8.80 -4.27
C GLU A 141 9.07 7.38 -3.82
N ILE A 142 9.02 6.40 -4.72
CA ILE A 142 9.57 5.06 -4.48
C ILE A 142 11.07 5.16 -4.14
N CYS A 143 11.85 5.92 -4.91
CA CYS A 143 13.28 6.09 -4.66
C CYS A 143 13.53 6.73 -3.29
N ARG A 144 12.71 7.71 -2.90
CA ARG A 144 12.77 8.35 -1.58
C ARG A 144 12.50 7.34 -0.46
N LEU A 145 11.45 6.52 -0.57
CA LEU A 145 11.13 5.50 0.43
C LEU A 145 12.21 4.43 0.58
N LEU A 146 12.87 4.09 -0.52
CA LEU A 146 13.93 3.09 -0.55
C LEU A 146 15.32 3.68 -0.27
N ASN A 147 15.42 4.97 0.07
CA ASN A 147 16.67 5.71 0.29
C ASN A 147 17.65 5.61 -0.89
N VAL A 148 17.14 5.59 -2.12
CA VAL A 148 17.93 5.56 -3.36
C VAL A 148 18.31 6.98 -3.73
N THR A 149 19.55 7.36 -3.45
CA THR A 149 20.07 8.72 -3.70
C THR A 149 20.51 8.94 -5.15
N ASN A 150 20.81 7.87 -5.89
CA ASN A 150 21.23 7.93 -7.28
C ASN A 150 20.57 6.82 -8.11
N PRO A 151 19.35 7.06 -8.63
CA PRO A 151 18.60 6.05 -9.39
C PRO A 151 19.07 5.94 -10.85
N ARG A 152 20.17 6.59 -11.26
CA ARG A 152 20.65 6.53 -12.65
C ARG A 152 21.01 5.11 -13.03
N GLY A 153 20.49 4.60 -14.15
CA GLY A 153 20.84 3.29 -14.72
C GLY A 153 20.54 2.13 -13.78
N ILE A 154 19.38 2.14 -13.13
CA ILE A 154 18.90 1.07 -12.24
C ILE A 154 17.52 0.58 -12.67
N ALA A 155 17.24 -0.70 -12.43
CA ALA A 155 15.91 -1.27 -12.56
C ALA A 155 15.21 -1.37 -11.19
N ILE A 156 13.95 -0.94 -11.07
CA ILE A 156 13.13 -1.20 -9.88
C ILE A 156 12.12 -2.28 -10.23
N MET A 157 12.23 -3.44 -9.58
CA MET A 157 11.45 -4.63 -9.88
C MET A 157 10.49 -4.95 -8.74
N PHE A 158 9.19 -4.92 -9.04
CA PHE A 158 8.13 -5.38 -8.16
C PHE A 158 7.83 -6.85 -8.43
N GLY A 159 7.74 -7.66 -7.38
CA GLY A 159 7.41 -9.07 -7.53
C GLY A 159 7.04 -9.75 -6.22
N LEU A 160 6.84 -11.06 -6.28
CA LEU A 160 6.54 -11.89 -5.12
C LEU A 160 7.72 -12.81 -4.82
N SER A 161 7.97 -13.09 -3.55
CA SER A 161 9.04 -14.00 -3.11
C SER A 161 8.86 -15.42 -3.65
N THR A 162 7.62 -15.84 -3.88
CA THR A 162 7.22 -17.17 -4.36
C THR A 162 7.09 -17.27 -5.88
N CYS A 163 7.27 -16.18 -6.63
CA CYS A 163 7.06 -16.17 -8.08
C CYS A 163 8.29 -16.69 -8.85
N PRO A 164 8.17 -17.78 -9.65
CA PRO A 164 9.28 -18.33 -10.43
C PRO A 164 9.86 -17.34 -11.46
N HIS A 165 8.99 -16.61 -12.17
CA HIS A 165 9.42 -15.58 -13.13
C HIS A 165 10.18 -14.45 -12.44
N CYS A 166 9.78 -14.07 -11.21
CA CYS A 166 10.53 -13.12 -10.41
C CYS A 166 11.91 -13.67 -10.04
N ALA A 167 11.99 -14.94 -9.63
CA ALA A 167 13.26 -15.57 -9.31
C ALA A 167 14.21 -15.62 -10.52
N ASN A 168 13.70 -15.99 -11.70
CA ASN A 168 14.49 -16.03 -12.93
C ASN A 168 14.99 -14.64 -13.34
N GLN A 169 14.11 -13.63 -13.32
CA GLN A 169 14.50 -12.25 -13.66
C GLN A 169 15.60 -11.71 -12.73
N ARG A 170 15.49 -11.95 -11.41
CA ARG A 170 16.53 -11.57 -10.44
C ARG A 170 17.85 -12.27 -10.73
N LYS A 171 17.80 -13.59 -10.98
CA LYS A 171 18.99 -14.38 -11.34
C LYS A 171 19.63 -13.85 -12.62
N PHE A 172 18.82 -13.48 -13.61
CA PHE A 172 19.29 -12.88 -14.84
C PHE A 172 19.96 -11.53 -14.60
N PHE A 173 19.36 -10.63 -13.81
CA PHE A 173 19.97 -9.34 -13.48
C PHE A 173 21.30 -9.51 -12.73
N TYR A 174 21.33 -10.38 -11.73
CA TYR A 174 22.53 -10.70 -10.97
C TYR A 174 23.65 -11.23 -11.88
N ASN A 175 23.35 -12.25 -12.69
CA ASN A 175 24.35 -12.89 -13.57
C ASN A 175 24.87 -11.96 -14.67
N ASN A 176 24.12 -10.93 -15.04
CA ASN A 176 24.49 -9.98 -16.09
C ASN A 176 25.00 -8.64 -15.56
N ASN A 177 25.23 -8.51 -14.24
CA ASN A 177 25.64 -7.26 -13.59
C ASN A 177 24.70 -6.08 -13.88
N ILE A 178 23.41 -6.35 -14.02
CA ILE A 178 22.38 -5.31 -14.15
C ILE A 178 22.04 -4.83 -12.74
N ARG A 179 22.19 -3.54 -12.47
CA ARG A 179 21.84 -2.97 -11.17
C ARG A 179 20.32 -2.92 -11.03
N TYR A 180 19.80 -3.51 -9.96
CA TYR A 180 18.37 -3.54 -9.70
C TYR A 180 18.05 -3.48 -8.20
N ILE A 181 16.82 -3.05 -7.89
CA ILE A 181 16.21 -3.14 -6.57
C ILE A 181 14.99 -4.05 -6.70
N PHE A 182 14.88 -5.04 -5.83
CA PHE A 182 13.73 -5.92 -5.77
C PHE A 182 12.82 -5.55 -4.61
N ILE A 183 11.55 -5.33 -4.93
CA ILE A 183 10.50 -4.99 -3.99
C ILE A 183 9.56 -6.19 -3.91
N GLU A 184 9.56 -6.84 -2.74
CA GLU A 184 8.66 -7.95 -2.42
C GLU A 184 7.29 -7.42 -2.01
N LEU A 185 6.27 -7.67 -2.84
CA LEU A 185 4.89 -7.24 -2.61
C LEU A 185 4.14 -8.14 -1.61
N ASP A 186 4.62 -9.37 -1.39
CA ASP A 186 4.01 -10.36 -0.49
C ASP A 186 4.56 -10.33 0.94
N LYS A 187 5.68 -9.63 1.18
CA LYS A 187 6.16 -9.40 2.54
C LYS A 187 5.43 -8.23 3.17
N ARG A 188 4.85 -8.48 4.35
CA ARG A 188 4.32 -7.43 5.24
C ARG A 188 5.45 -6.61 5.91
N ASP A 189 6.67 -7.16 5.91
CA ASP A 189 7.88 -6.51 6.40
C ASP A 189 8.79 -6.18 5.19
N VAL A 190 8.47 -5.10 4.48
CA VAL A 190 9.34 -4.60 3.40
C VAL A 190 10.43 -3.76 4.06
N ILE A 191 11.64 -4.32 4.07
CA ILE A 191 12.99 -3.71 4.23
C ILE A 191 13.82 -4.60 5.16
N MET A 192 14.57 -5.53 4.56
CA MET A 192 15.87 -5.93 5.09
C MET A 192 16.68 -6.53 3.94
N ARG A 193 17.54 -5.67 3.34
CA ARG A 193 18.90 -5.94 2.83
C ARG A 193 19.25 -4.92 1.75
N LEU A 194 19.98 -3.88 2.16
CA LEU A 194 20.96 -3.21 1.31
C LEU A 194 22.29 -3.96 1.47
#